data_AF-A0A9P7ELW8-F1
#
_entry.id   AF-A0A9P7ELW8-F1
#
_cell.length_a   1.000
_cell.length_b   1.000
_cell.length_c   1.000
_cell.angle_alpha   90.00
_cell.angle_beta   90.00
_cell.angle_gamma   90.00
#
_symmetry.space_group_name_H-M   'P 1'
#
loop_
_entity.id
_entity.type
_entity.pdbx_description
1 polymer ?
#
loop_
_entity_poly.entity_id
_entity_poly.type
_entity_poly.pdbx_seq_one_letter_code
_entity_poly.pdbx_strand_id
1 'polypeptide(L)'
;MPLRISILLSHWQTLQVAWIICDDQGNPIPLDAPPPPHPSDCGSDDWMPYNKHVEFEVANFLYHRNQMSMGDIDFMFNLWAASLAAHGDTLPFTNHTDMYDTINSTSLGGVPWQSFSLQYNRILPDDSDDVPSWMKSEYDIWFQDPWLLVHNIILNLDFKDKFDYALVQEYSVSDGAHQFHDFMSGNWCWKQADLIVQDLDTIGSMFIPIILGSDKTTVSVTTGHNQYWPVYMSIGNIHNNVWHAHCNGIVLLGFLAILKTMYSILIFRHWLLHSSLTKMLETLKPGMTKPEVVHCPDGHFQQAVYGLGPYIADYPKQALLACIVQNWCPNLNEGMYGQCSHTHTEVLVEEFKLGVLWDEYCLLIKGAFKDHLVQWVHDYIEAQYTEANMNRILDDIDHQ
;
A
#
# COMPACT_ATOMS: atom_id res chain seq x y z
N MET A 1 -27.48 0.69 37.78
CA MET A 1 -27.65 2.16 37.77
C MET A 1 -26.45 2.74 37.05
N PRO A 2 -26.63 3.30 35.84
CA PRO A 2 -25.51 3.73 35.00
C PRO A 2 -25.00 5.10 35.47
N LEU A 3 -23.67 5.23 35.59
CA LEU A 3 -23.01 6.49 35.91
C LEU A 3 -23.00 7.41 34.69
N ARG A 4 -23.72 8.52 34.81
CA ARG A 4 -23.72 9.67 33.91
C ARG A 4 -22.31 10.25 33.78
N ILE A 5 -21.80 10.34 32.56
CA ILE A 5 -20.74 11.28 32.21
C ILE A 5 -21.44 12.56 31.74
N SER A 6 -21.37 13.60 32.56
CA SER A 6 -21.89 14.93 32.25
C SER A 6 -20.84 15.70 31.45
N ILE A 7 -21.12 15.91 30.16
CA ILE A 7 -20.33 16.77 29.28
C ILE A 7 -20.90 18.18 29.34
N LEU A 8 -20.10 19.11 29.85
CA LEU A 8 -20.26 20.55 29.64
C LEU A 8 -18.86 21.14 29.53
N LEU A 9 -18.45 21.51 28.30
CA LEU A 9 -17.58 22.66 27.98
C LEU A 9 -17.48 22.83 26.44
N SER A 10 -18.13 23.91 25.97
CA SER A 10 -17.86 24.75 24.77
C SER A 10 -17.18 24.18 23.51
N HIS A 11 -17.99 24.03 22.44
CA HIS A 11 -17.70 24.37 21.03
C HIS A 11 -16.35 23.91 20.42
N TRP A 12 -16.07 22.61 20.50
CA TRP A 12 -15.34 21.85 19.47
C TRP A 12 -15.91 20.43 19.53
N GLN A 13 -16.86 20.08 18.66
CA GLN A 13 -17.30 18.68 18.53
C GLN A 13 -16.31 17.93 17.64
N THR A 14 -15.11 17.70 18.18
CA THR A 14 -14.15 16.73 17.66
C THR A 14 -14.18 15.58 18.65
N LEU A 15 -14.77 14.44 18.30
CA LEU A 15 -14.55 13.12 18.93
C LEU A 15 -15.58 12.13 18.36
N GLN A 16 -15.24 11.46 17.26
CA GLN A 16 -15.85 10.17 16.92
C GLN A 16 -14.85 9.04 16.65
N VAL A 17 -13.54 9.30 16.66
CA VAL A 17 -12.53 8.25 16.79
C VAL A 17 -11.48 8.76 17.78
N ALA A 18 -11.59 8.34 19.04
CA ALA A 18 -10.48 8.49 19.97
C ALA A 18 -9.46 7.42 19.60
N TRP A 19 -8.33 7.82 19.00
CA TRP A 19 -7.17 6.95 18.89
C TRP A 19 -6.69 6.64 20.31
N ILE A 20 -6.51 5.37 20.62
CA ILE A 20 -6.12 4.93 21.95
C ILE A 20 -4.63 4.58 21.91
N ILE A 21 -3.85 5.26 22.75
CA ILE A 21 -2.44 4.91 22.95
C ILE A 21 -2.38 3.54 23.61
N CYS A 22 -1.50 2.67 23.11
CA CYS A 22 -1.26 1.35 23.67
C CYS A 22 0.22 1.10 24.03
N ASP A 23 0.46 0.00 24.73
CA ASP A 23 1.79 -0.60 24.89
C ASP A 23 2.17 -1.45 23.66
N ASP A 24 3.36 -2.04 23.69
CA ASP A 24 3.90 -2.93 22.64
C ASP A 24 3.06 -4.21 22.43
N GLN A 25 2.17 -4.54 23.37
CA GLN A 25 1.24 -5.66 23.28
C GLN A 25 -0.18 -5.25 22.86
N GLY A 26 -0.40 -3.95 22.61
CA GLY A 26 -1.69 -3.43 22.19
C GLY A 26 -2.68 -3.16 23.33
N ASN A 27 -2.24 -3.19 24.60
CA ASN A 27 -3.09 -2.83 25.74
C ASN A 27 -3.15 -1.31 25.91
N PRO A 28 -4.33 -0.73 26.19
CA PRO A 28 -4.49 0.72 26.28
C PRO A 28 -3.75 1.32 27.49
N ILE A 29 -3.06 2.43 27.28
CA ILE A 29 -2.34 3.19 28.33
C ILE A 29 -2.91 4.61 28.47
N PRO A 30 -2.73 5.28 29.63
CA PRO A 30 -3.20 6.65 29.82
C PRO A 30 -2.56 7.63 28.83
N LEU A 31 -3.32 8.64 28.38
CA LEU A 31 -2.86 9.64 27.40
C LEU A 31 -1.63 10.43 27.88
N ASP A 32 -1.47 10.60 29.19
CA ASP A 32 -0.36 11.34 29.82
C ASP A 32 0.91 10.48 30.00
N ALA A 33 0.92 9.23 29.52
CA ALA A 33 2.08 8.36 29.65
C ALA A 33 3.26 8.85 28.78
N PRO A 34 4.49 8.88 29.29
CA PRO A 34 5.65 9.21 28.47
C PRO A 34 5.87 8.14 27.39
N PRO A 35 6.35 8.53 26.19
CA PRO A 35 6.63 7.58 25.14
C PRO A 35 7.74 6.61 25.58
N PRO A 36 7.66 5.31 25.21
CA PRO A 36 8.79 4.39 25.35
C PRO A 36 10.02 4.90 24.59
N PRO A 37 11.24 4.49 25.01
CA PRO A 37 12.46 4.84 24.28
C PRO A 37 12.41 4.27 22.85
N HIS A 38 12.72 5.11 21.87
CA HIS A 38 12.74 4.72 20.46
C HIS A 38 13.89 3.73 20.20
N PRO A 39 13.75 2.79 19.25
CA PRO A 39 14.88 1.95 18.81
C PRO A 39 16.09 2.75 18.30
N SER A 40 15.90 4.01 17.88
CA SER A 40 16.97 4.93 17.48
C SER A 40 17.51 5.79 18.63
N ASP A 41 16.95 5.65 19.84
CA ASP A 41 17.51 6.22 21.09
C ASP A 41 18.65 5.37 21.64
N CYS A 42 19.07 4.33 20.91
CA CYS A 42 20.34 3.69 21.15
C CYS A 42 21.43 4.78 21.20
N GLY A 43 22.22 4.79 22.29
CA GLY A 43 23.11 5.90 22.61
C GLY A 43 24.06 6.26 21.47
N SER A 44 24.76 7.40 21.57
CA SER A 44 25.69 7.90 20.54
C SER A 44 26.79 6.92 20.08
N ASP A 45 26.93 5.78 20.77
CA ASP A 45 27.90 4.73 20.51
C ASP A 45 27.28 3.47 19.87
N ASP A 46 25.97 3.44 19.60
CA ASP A 46 25.34 2.34 18.87
C ASP A 46 25.44 2.56 17.35
N TRP A 47 26.32 1.78 16.74
CA TRP A 47 26.57 1.80 15.30
C TRP A 47 25.95 0.58 14.60
N MET A 48 25.10 -0.21 15.27
CA MET A 48 24.52 -1.43 14.71
C MET A 48 23.90 -1.18 13.33
N PRO A 49 24.18 -2.04 12.33
CA PRO A 49 24.85 -3.35 12.42
C PRO A 49 26.38 -3.29 12.44
N TYR A 50 26.98 -2.11 12.34
CA TYR A 50 28.43 -1.92 12.38
C TYR A 50 28.92 -2.05 13.82
N ASN A 51 30.08 -2.67 14.03
CA ASN A 51 30.64 -2.82 15.37
C ASN A 51 31.16 -1.49 15.91
N LYS A 52 31.57 -0.56 15.03
CA LYS A 52 32.20 0.73 15.37
C LYS A 52 31.93 1.80 14.30
N HIS A 53 31.97 3.07 14.70
CA HIS A 53 31.94 4.23 13.81
C HIS A 53 32.88 4.13 12.59
N VAL A 54 34.09 3.60 12.79
CA VAL A 54 35.08 3.45 11.71
C VAL A 54 34.60 2.48 10.63
N GLU A 55 33.92 1.39 10.99
CA GLU A 55 33.36 0.45 10.02
C GLU A 55 32.28 1.11 9.16
N PHE A 56 31.40 1.91 9.77
CA PHE A 56 30.40 2.70 9.04
C PHE A 56 31.04 3.68 8.05
N GLU A 57 32.02 4.48 8.50
CA GLU A 57 32.69 5.46 7.63
C GLU A 57 33.44 4.81 6.47
N VAL A 58 34.06 3.64 6.71
CA VAL A 58 34.72 2.86 5.66
C VAL A 58 33.69 2.36 4.65
N ALA A 59 32.58 1.77 5.10
CA ALA A 59 31.51 1.31 4.23
C ALA A 59 30.91 2.48 3.41
N ASN A 60 30.57 3.59 4.06
CA ASN A 60 30.04 4.79 3.42
C ASN A 60 31.01 5.38 2.38
N PHE A 61 32.30 5.44 2.70
CA PHE A 61 33.31 5.93 1.77
C PHE A 61 33.46 5.03 0.55
N LEU A 62 33.67 3.72 0.75
CA LEU A 62 33.95 2.78 -0.34
C LEU A 62 32.73 2.52 -1.22
N TYR A 63 31.57 2.31 -0.60
CA TYR A 63 30.35 1.93 -1.29
C TYR A 63 29.59 3.14 -1.85
N HIS A 64 29.30 4.13 -1.01
CA HIS A 64 28.43 5.25 -1.40
C HIS A 64 29.21 6.39 -2.08
N ARG A 65 30.31 6.86 -1.48
CA ARG A 65 31.04 8.04 -1.99
C ARG A 65 31.97 7.75 -3.15
N ASN A 66 32.72 6.65 -3.09
CA ASN A 66 33.72 6.29 -4.09
C ASN A 66 33.23 5.26 -5.11
N GLN A 67 32.20 4.47 -4.77
CA GLN A 67 31.64 3.42 -5.63
C GLN A 67 32.72 2.48 -6.18
N MET A 68 33.60 2.05 -5.28
CA MET A 68 34.77 1.25 -5.61
C MET A 68 34.38 -0.15 -6.09
N SER A 69 35.11 -0.72 -7.05
CA SER A 69 34.81 -2.05 -7.56
C SER A 69 35.07 -3.13 -6.49
N MET A 70 34.37 -4.27 -6.55
CA MET A 70 34.55 -5.37 -5.60
C MET A 70 36.01 -5.83 -5.50
N GLY A 71 36.70 -5.91 -6.64
CA GLY A 71 38.11 -6.30 -6.69
C GLY A 71 39.05 -5.27 -6.04
N ASP A 72 38.76 -3.98 -6.20
CA ASP A 72 39.55 -2.90 -5.59
C ASP A 72 39.31 -2.83 -4.07
N ILE A 73 38.08 -3.08 -3.61
CA ILE A 73 37.73 -3.19 -2.19
C ILE A 73 38.53 -4.32 -1.54
N ASP A 74 38.53 -5.51 -2.14
CA ASP A 74 39.30 -6.65 -1.65
C ASP A 74 40.81 -6.37 -1.66
N PHE A 75 41.32 -5.73 -2.72
CA PHE A 75 42.72 -5.33 -2.78
C PHE A 75 43.10 -4.38 -1.65
N MET A 76 42.24 -3.40 -1.35
CA MET A 76 42.45 -2.45 -0.26
C MET A 76 42.43 -3.14 1.11
N PHE A 77 41.47 -4.02 1.38
CA PHE A 77 41.44 -4.77 2.64
C PHE A 77 42.65 -5.70 2.79
N ASN A 78 43.15 -6.29 1.71
CA ASN A 78 44.40 -7.07 1.74
C ASN A 78 45.62 -6.21 2.11
N LEU A 79 45.71 -4.97 1.61
CA LEU A 79 46.78 -4.04 1.98
C LEU A 79 46.71 -3.66 3.46
N TRP A 80 45.50 -3.38 3.96
CA TRP A 80 45.29 -3.13 5.40
C TRP A 80 45.63 -4.35 6.24
N ALA A 81 45.26 -5.56 5.79
CA ALA A 81 45.56 -6.79 6.51
C ALA A 81 47.07 -6.95 6.69
N ALA A 82 47.85 -6.71 5.63
CA ALA A 82 49.31 -6.76 5.68
C ALA A 82 49.91 -5.72 6.64
N SER A 83 49.36 -4.51 6.69
CA SER A 83 49.83 -3.45 7.60
C SER A 83 49.47 -3.72 9.07
N LEU A 84 48.27 -4.23 9.33
CA LEU A 84 47.75 -4.48 10.68
C LEU A 84 48.29 -5.78 11.28
N ALA A 85 48.74 -6.74 10.45
CA ALA A 85 49.33 -7.99 10.90
C ALA A 85 50.53 -7.80 11.87
N ALA A 86 51.28 -6.71 11.73
CA ALA A 86 52.40 -6.39 12.62
C ALA A 86 51.96 -5.93 14.03
N HIS A 87 50.72 -5.46 14.17
CA HIS A 87 50.18 -4.84 15.38
C HIS A 87 49.13 -5.73 16.09
N GLY A 88 48.70 -6.82 15.45
CA GLY A 88 47.67 -7.73 15.99
C GLY A 88 46.27 -7.12 16.01
N ASP A 89 46.05 -6.05 15.25
CA ASP A 89 44.78 -5.34 15.16
C ASP A 89 43.81 -6.00 14.18
N THR A 90 42.54 -5.64 14.32
CA THR A 90 41.43 -6.18 13.51
C THR A 90 41.08 -5.26 12.34
N LEU A 91 40.70 -5.88 11.23
CA LEU A 91 40.21 -5.17 10.04
C LEU A 91 38.77 -4.69 10.27
N PRO A 92 38.36 -3.57 9.63
CA PRO A 92 36.95 -3.14 9.64
C PRO A 92 36.02 -4.17 8.97
N PHE A 93 36.48 -4.79 7.88
CA PHE A 93 35.77 -5.87 7.19
C PHE A 93 36.78 -6.89 6.67
N THR A 94 36.36 -8.15 6.56
CA THR A 94 37.19 -9.25 6.07
C THR A 94 37.42 -9.16 4.56
N ASN A 95 36.38 -8.79 3.81
CA ASN A 95 36.37 -8.65 2.35
C ASN A 95 35.13 -7.82 1.92
N HIS A 96 34.95 -7.62 0.61
CA HIS A 96 33.77 -6.93 0.10
C HIS A 96 32.45 -7.63 0.43
N THR A 97 32.42 -8.97 0.53
CA THR A 97 31.21 -9.73 0.85
C THR A 97 30.74 -9.44 2.27
N ASP A 98 31.65 -9.50 3.25
CA ASP A 98 31.40 -9.15 4.65
C ASP A 98 30.90 -7.70 4.81
N MET A 99 31.51 -6.78 4.06
CA MET A 99 31.07 -5.38 4.01
C MET A 99 29.66 -5.25 3.41
N TYR A 100 29.38 -5.92 2.29
CA TYR A 100 28.07 -5.87 1.64
C TYR A 100 26.99 -6.53 2.48
N ASP A 101 27.29 -7.65 3.13
CA ASP A 101 26.38 -8.32 4.05
C ASP A 101 26.06 -7.43 5.26
N THR A 102 27.04 -6.66 5.76
CA THR A 102 26.82 -5.66 6.82
C THR A 102 25.99 -4.46 6.34
N ILE A 103 26.24 -3.96 5.13
CA ILE A 103 25.41 -2.92 4.52
C ILE A 103 23.97 -3.44 4.31
N ASN A 104 23.81 -4.66 3.82
CA ASN A 104 22.50 -5.28 3.59
C ASN A 104 21.77 -5.61 4.88
N SER A 105 22.48 -5.85 5.99
CA SER A 105 21.90 -6.07 7.32
C SER A 105 21.56 -4.76 8.05
N THR A 106 21.88 -3.61 7.45
CA THR A 106 21.54 -2.31 8.02
C THR A 106 20.03 -2.14 8.07
N SER A 107 19.48 -2.14 9.29
CA SER A 107 18.06 -1.93 9.58
C SER A 107 17.60 -0.53 9.16
N LEU A 108 18.52 0.44 9.15
CA LEU A 108 18.39 1.77 8.56
C LEU A 108 18.58 1.71 7.04
N GLY A 109 17.76 0.90 6.35
CA GLY A 109 17.86 0.64 4.92
C GLY A 109 16.51 0.67 4.22
N GLY A 110 16.50 0.95 2.92
CA GLY A 110 15.28 0.88 2.10
C GLY A 110 14.74 -0.56 2.03
N VAL A 111 13.44 -0.70 1.81
CA VAL A 111 12.77 -2.02 1.73
C VAL A 111 13.34 -2.81 0.54
N PRO A 112 13.71 -4.10 0.71
CA PRO A 112 14.31 -4.89 -0.36
C PRO A 112 13.34 -5.10 -1.52
N TRP A 113 13.89 -5.13 -2.73
CA TRP A 113 13.14 -5.45 -3.95
C TRP A 113 12.83 -6.95 -4.03
N GLN A 114 11.59 -7.26 -4.39
CA GLN A 114 11.06 -8.58 -4.65
C GLN A 114 10.48 -8.63 -6.07
N SER A 115 10.34 -9.83 -6.61
CA SER A 115 9.73 -10.02 -7.93
C SER A 115 8.84 -11.24 -7.99
N PHE A 116 7.81 -11.19 -8.82
CA PHE A 116 7.00 -12.34 -9.20
C PHE A 116 6.62 -12.26 -10.68
N SER A 117 6.32 -13.42 -11.26
CA SER A 117 5.95 -13.54 -12.66
C SER A 117 4.46 -13.88 -12.77
N LEU A 118 3.74 -13.21 -13.65
CA LEU A 118 2.34 -13.51 -13.97
C LEU A 118 2.21 -14.16 -15.34
N GLN A 119 1.36 -15.18 -15.43
CA GLN A 119 0.93 -15.81 -16.68
C GLN A 119 -0.59 -15.79 -16.78
N TYR A 120 -1.12 -15.51 -17.98
CA TYR A 120 -2.56 -15.46 -18.22
C TYR A 120 -3.20 -16.84 -18.01
N ASN A 121 -4.17 -16.93 -17.11
CA ASN A 121 -4.78 -18.20 -16.68
C ASN A 121 -6.27 -18.35 -17.04
N ARG A 122 -6.84 -17.45 -17.85
CA ARG A 122 -8.24 -17.57 -18.31
C ARG A 122 -8.35 -18.48 -19.53
N ILE A 123 -9.57 -18.92 -19.82
CA ILE A 123 -9.95 -19.76 -20.98
C ILE A 123 -9.28 -19.20 -22.24
N LEU A 124 -8.31 -19.96 -22.76
CA LEU A 124 -7.70 -19.70 -24.04
C LEU A 124 -8.72 -20.07 -25.13
N PRO A 125 -8.76 -19.36 -26.27
CA PRO A 125 -9.54 -19.80 -27.42
C PRO A 125 -9.24 -21.28 -27.73
N ASP A 126 -10.29 -22.08 -27.97
CA ASP A 126 -10.19 -23.54 -28.15
C ASP A 126 -9.26 -23.96 -29.31
N ASP A 127 -8.96 -23.05 -30.24
CA ASP A 127 -7.97 -23.25 -31.31
C ASP A 127 -6.56 -22.87 -30.83
N SER A 128 -5.79 -23.88 -30.43
CA SER A 128 -4.44 -23.78 -29.86
C SER A 128 -3.39 -23.12 -30.79
N ASP A 129 -3.68 -23.04 -32.09
CA ASP A 129 -2.82 -22.44 -33.13
C ASP A 129 -2.99 -20.91 -33.27
N ASP A 130 -4.05 -20.30 -32.73
CA ASP A 130 -4.33 -18.85 -32.88
C ASP A 130 -4.14 -18.04 -31.58
N VAL A 131 -3.65 -18.68 -30.51
CA VAL A 131 -3.39 -18.02 -29.23
C VAL A 131 -2.19 -17.06 -29.36
N PRO A 132 -2.37 -15.74 -29.17
CA PRO A 132 -1.29 -14.78 -29.32
C PRO A 132 -0.13 -15.03 -28.36
N SER A 133 1.11 -14.82 -28.83
CA SER A 133 2.33 -15.04 -28.04
C SER A 133 2.38 -14.26 -26.72
N TRP A 134 1.73 -13.09 -26.66
CA TRP A 134 1.61 -12.30 -25.45
C TRP A 134 0.72 -12.95 -24.37
N MET A 135 -0.27 -13.80 -24.73
CA MET A 135 -1.04 -14.54 -23.71
C MET A 135 -0.21 -15.65 -23.05
N LYS A 136 0.75 -16.21 -23.79
CA LYS A 136 1.64 -17.29 -23.32
C LYS A 136 2.90 -16.76 -22.61
N SER A 137 3.14 -15.45 -22.69
CA SER A 137 4.34 -14.82 -22.11
C SER A 137 4.20 -14.66 -20.60
N GLU A 138 5.33 -14.77 -19.90
CA GLU A 138 5.45 -14.41 -18.50
C GLU A 138 5.78 -12.92 -18.35
N TYR A 139 5.16 -12.29 -17.36
CA TYR A 139 5.33 -10.88 -17.07
C TYR A 139 5.94 -10.71 -15.69
N ASP A 140 7.22 -10.35 -15.65
CA ASP A 140 7.94 -10.07 -14.41
C ASP A 140 7.57 -8.70 -13.86
N ILE A 141 7.15 -8.68 -12.60
CA ILE A 141 6.81 -7.49 -11.83
C ILE A 141 7.80 -7.39 -10.69
N TRP A 142 8.36 -6.19 -10.51
CA TRP A 142 9.31 -5.87 -9.44
C TRP A 142 8.65 -4.91 -8.47
N PHE A 143 8.68 -5.21 -7.19
CA PHE A 143 8.03 -4.42 -6.15
C PHE A 143 8.75 -4.51 -4.81
N GLN A 144 8.50 -3.57 -3.93
CA GLN A 144 8.91 -3.58 -2.52
C GLN A 144 7.69 -3.96 -1.68
N ASP A 145 7.91 -4.63 -0.55
CA ASP A 145 6.81 -5.01 0.34
C ASP A 145 6.08 -3.76 0.86
N PRO A 146 4.79 -3.57 0.50
CA PRO A 146 4.06 -2.38 0.93
C PRO A 146 3.85 -2.32 2.43
N TRP A 147 3.78 -3.46 3.11
CA TRP A 147 3.64 -3.48 4.57
C TRP A 147 4.86 -2.83 5.23
N LEU A 148 6.07 -3.23 4.82
CA LEU A 148 7.33 -2.64 5.31
C LEU A 148 7.43 -1.15 4.94
N LEU A 149 7.01 -0.78 3.73
CA LEU A 149 7.02 0.62 3.29
C LEU A 149 6.12 1.49 4.16
N VAL A 150 4.91 1.04 4.45
CA VAL A 150 3.97 1.77 5.31
C VAL A 150 4.51 1.90 6.73
N HIS A 151 5.07 0.83 7.31
CA HIS A 151 5.69 0.89 8.63
C HIS A 151 6.88 1.85 8.68
N ASN A 152 7.74 1.87 7.65
CA ASN A 152 8.84 2.82 7.56
C ASN A 152 8.37 4.27 7.48
N ILE A 153 7.26 4.53 6.79
CA ILE A 153 6.67 5.87 6.73
C ILE A 153 6.11 6.27 8.11
N ILE A 154 5.40 5.38 8.80
CA ILE A 154 4.81 5.65 10.12
C ILE A 154 5.92 5.83 11.19
N LEU A 155 7.02 5.08 11.10
CA LEU A 155 8.14 5.19 12.03
C LEU A 155 8.96 6.49 11.88
N ASN A 156 8.69 7.29 10.84
CA ASN A 156 9.50 8.48 10.57
C ASN A 156 9.17 9.62 11.55
N LEU A 157 10.12 9.92 12.45
CA LEU A 157 10.03 10.98 13.45
C LEU A 157 9.92 12.39 12.85
N ASP A 158 10.32 12.60 11.59
CA ASP A 158 10.15 13.89 10.89
C ASP A 158 8.67 14.30 10.77
N PHE A 159 7.75 13.34 10.94
CA PHE A 159 6.31 13.55 10.85
C PHE A 159 5.62 13.82 12.18
N LYS A 160 6.35 13.86 13.31
CA LYS A 160 5.76 14.00 14.66
C LYS A 160 4.67 15.06 14.79
N ASP A 161 4.92 16.26 14.27
CA ASP A 161 3.98 17.40 14.34
C ASP A 161 3.14 17.57 13.05
N LYS A 162 3.24 16.63 12.11
CA LYS A 162 2.64 16.71 10.77
C LYS A 162 1.93 15.40 10.36
N PHE A 163 1.44 14.70 11.38
CA PHE A 163 0.79 13.41 11.25
C PHE A 163 -0.55 13.43 12.00
N ASP A 164 -1.62 13.09 11.29
CA ASP A 164 -2.97 13.06 11.81
C ASP A 164 -3.30 11.66 12.35
N TYR A 165 -3.32 11.53 13.68
CA TYR A 165 -3.75 10.31 14.38
C TYR A 165 -5.28 10.16 14.41
N ALA A 166 -5.99 11.29 14.31
CA ALA A 166 -7.43 11.35 14.34
C ALA A 166 -7.95 12.03 13.06
N LEU A 167 -9.20 11.74 12.74
CA LEU A 167 -9.90 12.42 11.67
C LEU A 167 -10.28 13.83 12.12
N VAL A 168 -10.08 14.79 11.23
CA VAL A 168 -10.35 16.21 11.50
C VAL A 168 -11.49 16.66 10.58
N GLN A 169 -12.40 17.51 11.06
CA GLN A 169 -13.26 18.32 10.20
C GLN A 169 -13.16 19.75 10.66
N GLU A 170 -12.77 20.62 9.74
CA GLU A 170 -12.68 22.04 10.00
C GLU A 170 -13.83 22.75 9.32
N TYR A 171 -14.66 23.42 10.11
CA TYR A 171 -15.75 24.22 9.59
C TYR A 171 -15.42 25.70 9.74
N SER A 172 -15.55 26.41 8.64
CA SER A 172 -15.37 27.85 8.60
C SER A 172 -16.38 28.55 9.52
N VAL A 173 -15.88 29.43 10.39
CA VAL A 173 -16.72 30.16 11.36
C VAL A 173 -17.71 31.11 10.68
N SER A 174 -17.39 31.61 9.48
CA SER A 174 -18.20 32.64 8.81
C SER A 174 -19.41 32.09 8.05
N ASP A 175 -19.27 30.94 7.40
CA ASP A 175 -20.27 30.36 6.49
C ASP A 175 -20.64 28.92 6.85
N GLY A 176 -19.99 28.32 7.85
CA GLY A 176 -20.21 26.92 8.24
C GLY A 176 -19.78 25.92 7.16
N ALA A 177 -19.04 26.36 6.14
CA ALA A 177 -18.58 25.48 5.07
C ALA A 177 -17.42 24.61 5.55
N HIS A 178 -17.43 23.34 5.14
CA HIS A 178 -16.34 22.40 5.41
C HIS A 178 -15.08 22.84 4.63
N GLN A 179 -13.97 23.00 5.33
CA GLN A 179 -12.67 23.27 4.77
C GLN A 179 -11.87 21.98 4.61
N PHE A 180 -11.41 21.73 3.38
CA PHE A 180 -10.56 20.59 3.07
C PHE A 180 -9.11 21.07 2.96
N HIS A 181 -8.26 20.66 3.90
CA HIS A 181 -6.84 20.99 3.91
C HIS A 181 -5.98 19.75 3.64
N ASP A 182 -5.97 18.82 4.59
CA ASP A 182 -5.23 17.55 4.51
C ASP A 182 -6.15 16.38 4.15
N PHE A 183 -5.56 15.25 3.77
CA PHE A 183 -6.33 14.09 3.32
C PHE A 183 -7.34 13.59 4.39
N MET A 184 -6.95 13.62 5.67
CA MET A 184 -7.82 13.22 6.79
C MET A 184 -9.01 14.15 7.03
N SER A 185 -9.04 15.35 6.42
CA SER A 185 -10.22 16.23 6.40
C SER A 185 -11.32 15.76 5.43
N GLY A 186 -11.02 14.79 4.57
CA GLY A 186 -11.95 14.30 3.56
C GLY A 186 -13.17 13.56 4.15
N ASN A 187 -14.35 13.79 3.57
CA ASN A 187 -15.58 13.07 3.93
C ASN A 187 -15.43 11.54 3.79
N TRP A 188 -14.56 11.06 2.90
CA TRP A 188 -14.32 9.62 2.72
C TRP A 188 -13.69 8.99 3.97
N CYS A 189 -12.70 9.65 4.58
CA CYS A 189 -12.03 9.15 5.78
C CYS A 189 -13.02 9.04 6.95
N TRP A 190 -13.96 9.98 7.06
CA TRP A 190 -15.06 9.91 8.03
C TRP A 190 -16.02 8.73 7.80
N LYS A 191 -16.38 8.45 6.55
CA LYS A 191 -17.17 7.26 6.23
C LYS A 191 -16.45 5.97 6.62
N GLN A 192 -15.13 5.91 6.47
CA GLN A 192 -14.34 4.75 6.92
C GLN A 192 -14.34 4.63 8.45
N ALA A 193 -14.22 5.75 9.14
CA ALA A 193 -14.34 5.84 10.60
C ALA A 193 -15.65 5.25 11.12
N ASP A 194 -16.77 5.62 10.50
CA ASP A 194 -18.09 5.13 10.87
C ASP A 194 -18.19 3.61 10.74
N LEU A 195 -17.47 3.01 9.79
CA LEU A 195 -17.39 1.56 9.62
C LEU A 195 -16.50 0.90 10.68
N ILE A 196 -15.35 1.50 10.99
CA ILE A 196 -14.42 1.01 12.01
C ILE A 196 -15.09 0.99 13.38
N VAL A 197 -15.84 2.05 13.74
CA VAL A 197 -16.52 2.12 15.04
C VAL A 197 -17.66 1.10 15.17
N GLN A 198 -18.18 0.56 14.07
CA GLN A 198 -19.21 -0.49 14.12
C GLN A 198 -18.66 -1.86 14.51
N ASP A 199 -17.37 -2.11 14.28
CA ASP A 199 -16.72 -3.39 14.60
C ASP A 199 -15.98 -3.31 15.94
N LEU A 200 -16.42 -4.13 16.90
CA LEU A 200 -15.86 -4.19 18.25
C LEU A 200 -14.36 -4.46 18.28
N ASP A 201 -13.83 -5.21 17.28
CA ASP A 201 -12.42 -5.56 17.22
C ASP A 201 -11.55 -4.42 16.69
N THR A 202 -12.13 -3.39 16.05
CA THR A 202 -11.39 -2.27 15.45
C THR A 202 -11.65 -0.92 16.13
N ILE A 203 -12.60 -0.86 17.06
CA ILE A 203 -12.87 0.34 17.87
C ILE A 203 -11.60 0.82 18.58
N GLY A 204 -11.31 2.13 18.45
CA GLY A 204 -10.15 2.78 19.07
C GLY A 204 -8.87 2.69 18.24
N SER A 205 -8.91 2.00 17.09
CA SER A 205 -7.80 1.96 16.14
C SER A 205 -7.73 3.24 15.30
N MET A 206 -6.50 3.67 15.01
CA MET A 206 -6.21 4.69 14.03
C MET A 206 -6.45 4.15 12.62
N PHE A 207 -7.06 4.96 11.76
CA PHE A 207 -7.22 4.62 10.35
C PHE A 207 -6.03 5.12 9.53
N ILE A 208 -5.41 4.23 8.76
CA ILE A 208 -4.30 4.55 7.86
C ILE A 208 -4.72 4.32 6.40
N PRO A 209 -5.11 5.38 5.68
CA PRO A 209 -5.45 5.27 4.27
C PRO A 209 -4.19 5.17 3.40
N ILE A 210 -4.10 4.12 2.60
CA ILE A 210 -3.03 3.87 1.62
C ILE A 210 -3.39 4.57 0.31
N ILE A 211 -2.57 5.55 -0.08
CA ILE A 211 -2.73 6.29 -1.32
C ILE A 211 -1.76 5.71 -2.34
N LEU A 212 -2.28 5.34 -3.50
CA LEU A 212 -1.46 4.87 -4.61
C LEU A 212 -1.43 5.93 -5.70
N GLY A 213 -0.37 5.95 -6.48
CA GLY A 213 -0.33 6.75 -7.69
C GLY A 213 0.55 6.11 -8.72
N SER A 214 0.31 6.39 -9.99
CA SER A 214 1.27 5.99 -11.00
C SER A 214 1.43 7.03 -12.08
N ASP A 215 2.69 7.28 -12.42
CA ASP A 215 3.02 8.05 -13.60
C ASP A 215 3.74 7.20 -14.63
N LYS A 216 3.33 7.34 -15.90
CA LYS A 216 3.94 6.55 -16.97
C LYS A 216 5.21 7.26 -17.41
N THR A 217 6.31 6.92 -16.76
CA THR A 217 7.61 7.50 -17.08
C THR A 217 8.34 6.63 -18.10
N THR A 218 8.73 7.20 -19.24
CA THR A 218 9.62 6.48 -20.17
C THR A 218 11.06 6.59 -19.66
N VAL A 219 11.58 5.54 -19.03
CA VAL A 219 12.99 5.45 -18.67
C VAL A 219 13.76 5.00 -19.91
N SER A 220 14.34 5.93 -20.65
CA SER A 220 15.17 5.61 -21.81
C SER A 220 16.60 6.05 -21.59
N VAL A 221 17.49 5.17 -21.13
CA VAL A 221 18.92 5.29 -21.44
C VAL A 221 19.55 3.89 -21.57
N THR A 222 20.15 3.65 -22.74
CA THR A 222 21.22 2.68 -23.06
C THR A 222 20.97 1.18 -23.23
N THR A 223 19.89 0.57 -22.74
CA THR A 223 19.67 -0.89 -22.96
C THR A 223 18.22 -1.20 -23.35
N GLY A 224 17.91 -1.03 -24.64
CA GLY A 224 16.78 -1.66 -25.33
C GLY A 224 15.39 -1.49 -24.68
N HIS A 225 14.60 -0.51 -25.15
CA HIS A 225 13.14 -0.60 -25.26
C HIS A 225 12.27 -1.03 -24.04
N ASN A 226 12.74 -1.06 -22.80
CA ASN A 226 11.87 -1.34 -21.66
C ASN A 226 11.21 -0.04 -21.16
N GLN A 227 9.91 0.11 -21.40
CA GLN A 227 9.12 1.14 -20.73
C GLN A 227 8.64 0.55 -19.41
N TYR A 228 8.98 1.20 -18.30
CA TYR A 228 8.49 0.82 -16.97
C TYR A 228 7.37 1.75 -16.54
N TRP A 229 6.40 1.23 -15.80
CA TRP A 229 5.32 2.03 -15.23
C TRP A 229 5.45 2.00 -13.71
N PRO A 230 6.11 3.01 -13.11
CA PRO A 230 6.27 3.08 -11.66
C PRO A 230 4.92 3.31 -10.98
N VAL A 231 4.73 2.59 -9.88
CA VAL A 231 3.66 2.79 -8.91
C VAL A 231 4.28 3.34 -7.64
N TYR A 232 3.76 4.46 -7.19
CA TYR A 232 4.11 5.12 -5.94
C TYR A 232 3.06 4.82 -4.88
N MET A 233 3.49 4.83 -3.62
CA MET A 233 2.65 4.64 -2.45
C MET A 233 2.93 5.76 -1.44
N SER A 234 1.90 6.13 -0.70
CA SER A 234 1.95 7.05 0.43
C SER A 234 0.80 6.73 1.40
N ILE A 235 0.74 7.42 2.53
CA ILE A 235 -0.36 7.33 3.49
C ILE A 235 -1.03 8.70 3.64
N GLY A 236 -2.33 8.71 3.88
CA GLY A 236 -3.09 9.95 4.01
C GLY A 236 -2.98 10.63 5.37
N ASN A 237 -2.36 10.02 6.38
CA ASN A 237 -2.15 10.64 7.69
C ASN A 237 -1.11 11.78 7.66
N ILE A 238 -0.30 11.88 6.60
CA ILE A 238 0.73 12.90 6.49
C ILE A 238 0.14 14.20 5.92
N HIS A 239 0.42 15.32 6.57
CA HIS A 239 0.01 16.65 6.08
C HIS A 239 0.55 16.95 4.69
N ASN A 240 -0.27 17.58 3.85
CA ASN A 240 0.03 17.84 2.45
C ASN A 240 1.31 18.67 2.24
N ASN A 241 1.67 19.53 3.20
CA ASN A 241 2.90 20.33 3.15
C ASN A 241 4.19 19.48 3.21
N VAL A 242 4.11 18.24 3.66
CA VAL A 242 5.24 17.32 3.80
C VAL A 242 5.49 16.51 2.53
N TRP A 243 4.50 16.36 1.66
CA TRP A 243 4.62 15.60 0.41
C TRP A 243 5.66 16.21 -0.55
N HIS A 244 5.96 17.50 -0.37
CA HIS A 244 6.99 18.22 -1.13
C HIS A 244 8.32 18.41 -0.38
N ALA A 245 8.39 18.04 0.90
CA ALA A 245 9.63 18.02 1.65
C ALA A 245 10.30 16.65 1.45
N HIS A 246 11.63 16.61 1.38
CA HIS A 246 12.46 15.42 1.14
C HIS A 246 12.40 14.34 2.26
N CYS A 247 11.28 14.19 2.96
CA CYS A 247 11.11 13.37 4.16
C CYS A 247 10.54 11.96 3.86
N ASN A 248 10.70 11.43 2.64
CA ASN A 248 10.21 10.09 2.26
C ASN A 248 8.69 9.86 2.44
N GLY A 249 7.86 10.91 2.35
CA GLY A 249 6.39 10.78 2.44
C GLY A 249 5.74 10.07 1.24
N ILE A 250 6.45 9.98 0.10
CA ILE A 250 6.06 9.21 -1.08
C ILE A 250 7.18 8.23 -1.40
N VAL A 251 6.85 6.96 -1.53
CA VAL A 251 7.79 5.87 -1.80
C VAL A 251 7.45 5.16 -3.10
N LEU A 252 8.45 4.56 -3.74
CA LEU A 252 8.25 3.75 -4.94
C LEU A 252 7.86 2.34 -4.52
N LEU A 253 6.62 1.94 -4.82
CA LEU A 253 6.11 0.60 -4.52
C LEU A 253 6.65 -0.43 -5.52
N GLY A 254 6.68 -0.10 -6.81
CA GLY A 254 7.19 -1.03 -7.82
C GLY A 254 6.94 -0.62 -9.26
N PHE A 255 7.20 -1.55 -10.17
CA PHE A 255 7.09 -1.36 -11.61
C PHE A 255 6.12 -2.37 -12.22
N LEU A 256 5.06 -1.86 -12.85
CA LEU A 256 4.11 -2.68 -13.59
C LEU A 256 4.66 -3.06 -14.97
N ALA A 257 4.32 -4.27 -15.40
CA ALA A 257 4.64 -4.76 -16.75
C ALA A 257 3.84 -3.99 -17.82
N ILE A 258 4.52 -3.55 -18.89
CA ILE A 258 3.88 -2.83 -20.00
C ILE A 258 3.77 -3.71 -21.24
N LEU A 259 2.54 -3.87 -21.72
CA LEU A 259 2.25 -4.53 -22.99
C LEU A 259 2.29 -3.54 -24.15
N LYS A 260 3.27 -3.74 -25.04
CA LYS A 260 3.39 -2.98 -26.30
C LYS A 260 2.54 -3.61 -27.42
N THR A 261 1.21 -3.53 -27.36
CA THR A 261 0.36 -3.89 -28.52
C THR A 261 -1.06 -3.33 -28.43
N MET A 262 -1.76 -3.37 -29.57
CA MET A 262 -2.95 -2.55 -29.94
C MET A 262 -4.24 -2.78 -29.11
N TYR A 263 -5.22 -1.92 -29.39
CA TYR A 263 -6.56 -1.75 -28.78
C TYR A 263 -7.38 -3.03 -28.52
N SER A 264 -7.07 -4.17 -29.14
CA SER A 264 -7.78 -5.44 -28.99
C SER A 264 -7.48 -6.20 -27.70
N ILE A 265 -6.69 -5.63 -26.78
CA ILE A 265 -6.08 -6.30 -25.62
C ILE A 265 -6.55 -5.66 -24.28
N LEU A 266 -7.71 -5.00 -24.26
CA LEU A 266 -8.17 -4.26 -23.07
C LEU A 266 -8.42 -5.18 -21.87
N ILE A 267 -9.14 -6.29 -22.05
CA ILE A 267 -9.43 -7.25 -20.99
C ILE A 267 -8.15 -7.78 -20.34
N PHE A 268 -7.16 -8.12 -21.18
CA PHE A 268 -5.88 -8.61 -20.70
C PHE A 268 -5.08 -7.53 -19.97
N ARG A 269 -5.11 -6.29 -20.44
CA ARG A 269 -4.47 -5.15 -19.73
C ARG A 269 -5.10 -4.90 -18.36
N HIS A 270 -6.42 -4.95 -18.26
CA HIS A 270 -7.12 -4.86 -16.96
C HIS A 270 -6.72 -6.01 -16.05
N TRP A 271 -6.78 -7.24 -16.56
CA TRP A 271 -6.38 -8.43 -15.80
C TRP A 271 -4.94 -8.32 -15.30
N LEU A 272 -3.99 -7.95 -16.16
CA LEU A 272 -2.58 -7.84 -15.81
C LEU A 272 -2.38 -6.76 -14.74
N LEU A 273 -2.99 -5.58 -14.92
CA LEU A 273 -2.91 -4.48 -13.95
C LEU A 273 -3.47 -4.88 -12.58
N HIS A 274 -4.71 -5.37 -12.53
CA HIS A 274 -5.37 -5.70 -11.27
C HIS A 274 -4.74 -6.91 -10.60
N SER A 275 -4.29 -7.91 -11.36
CA SER A 275 -3.58 -9.07 -10.80
C SER A 275 -2.22 -8.66 -10.23
N SER A 276 -1.51 -7.74 -10.89
CA SER A 276 -0.26 -7.18 -10.38
C SER A 276 -0.50 -6.42 -9.07
N LEU A 277 -1.45 -5.48 -9.04
CA LEU A 277 -1.77 -4.70 -7.84
C LEU A 277 -2.27 -5.58 -6.69
N THR A 278 -3.13 -6.57 -6.98
CA THR A 278 -3.62 -7.51 -5.97
C THR A 278 -2.47 -8.27 -5.33
N LYS A 279 -1.53 -8.77 -6.14
CA LYS A 279 -0.39 -9.54 -5.62
C LYS A 279 0.60 -8.66 -4.88
N MET A 280 0.87 -7.45 -5.37
CA MET A 280 1.77 -6.49 -4.72
C MET A 280 1.22 -6.06 -3.35
N LEU A 281 -0.09 -5.78 -3.24
CA LEU A 281 -0.74 -5.28 -2.04
C LEU A 281 -1.21 -6.37 -1.07
N GLU A 282 -0.96 -7.65 -1.38
CA GLU A 282 -1.46 -8.79 -0.61
C GLU A 282 -1.00 -8.73 0.86
N THR A 283 0.22 -8.24 1.11
CA THR A 283 0.79 -8.16 2.46
C THR A 283 0.07 -7.17 3.38
N LEU A 284 -0.68 -6.20 2.83
CA LEU A 284 -1.49 -5.27 3.63
C LEU A 284 -2.83 -5.86 4.07
N LYS A 285 -3.32 -6.92 3.40
CA LYS A 285 -4.66 -7.48 3.63
C LYS A 285 -4.93 -7.87 5.09
N PRO A 286 -4.00 -8.50 5.85
CA PRO A 286 -4.24 -8.83 7.25
C PRO A 286 -4.58 -7.61 8.12
N GLY A 287 -3.81 -6.53 7.98
CA GLY A 287 -4.01 -5.29 8.73
C GLY A 287 -5.22 -4.44 8.30
N MET A 288 -5.91 -4.82 7.22
CA MET A 288 -7.18 -4.20 6.82
C MET A 288 -8.38 -4.77 7.58
N THR A 289 -8.24 -5.94 8.19
CA THR A 289 -9.31 -6.62 8.93
C THR A 289 -9.02 -6.66 10.43
N LYS A 290 -7.75 -6.84 10.81
CA LYS A 290 -7.34 -6.88 12.21
C LYS A 290 -6.41 -5.71 12.50
N PRO A 291 -6.62 -4.94 13.58
CA PRO A 291 -5.70 -3.87 13.92
C PRO A 291 -4.31 -4.42 14.23
N GLU A 292 -3.30 -3.70 13.77
CA GLU A 292 -1.90 -3.98 14.03
C GLU A 292 -1.33 -2.92 14.97
N VAL A 293 -0.46 -3.33 15.91
CA VAL A 293 0.21 -2.38 16.79
C VAL A 293 1.38 -1.77 16.04
N VAL A 294 1.31 -0.46 15.83
CA VAL A 294 2.34 0.31 15.12
C VAL A 294 2.97 1.33 16.05
N HIS A 295 4.26 1.58 15.85
CA HIS A 295 4.98 2.62 16.56
C HIS A 295 4.95 3.92 15.75
N CYS A 296 4.36 4.95 16.33
CA CYS A 296 4.02 6.20 15.65
C CYS A 296 5.13 7.27 15.75
N PRO A 297 5.05 8.34 14.93
CA PRO A 297 6.03 9.44 14.95
C PRO A 297 6.12 10.20 16.29
N ASP A 298 5.08 10.15 17.11
CA ASP A 298 5.04 10.74 18.45
C ASP A 298 5.88 9.99 19.49
N GLY A 299 6.30 8.76 19.16
CA GLY A 299 7.03 7.86 20.05
C GLY A 299 6.14 6.85 20.77
N HIS A 300 4.83 6.87 20.53
CA HIS A 300 3.88 5.99 21.19
C HIS A 300 3.45 4.84 20.29
N PHE A 301 2.97 3.74 20.88
CA PHE A 301 2.31 2.68 20.12
C PHE A 301 0.82 2.97 19.99
N GLN A 302 0.25 2.66 18.83
CA GLN A 302 -1.17 2.76 18.56
C GLN A 302 -1.63 1.54 17.76
N GLN A 303 -2.89 1.14 17.93
CA GLN A 303 -3.50 0.17 17.04
C GLN A 303 -3.90 0.85 15.73
N ALA A 304 -3.55 0.27 14.59
CA ALA A 304 -3.84 0.81 13.27
C ALA A 304 -4.58 -0.19 12.39
N VAL A 305 -5.55 0.31 11.63
CA VAL A 305 -6.25 -0.41 10.57
C VAL A 305 -5.97 0.27 9.24
N TYR A 306 -5.57 -0.52 8.24
CA TYR A 306 -5.27 0.01 6.92
C TYR A 306 -6.49 0.00 6.00
N GLY A 307 -6.58 0.99 5.13
CA GLY A 307 -7.61 1.03 4.07
C GLY A 307 -7.00 1.41 2.73
N LEU A 308 -7.38 0.72 1.65
CA LEU A 308 -7.00 1.15 0.31
C LEU A 308 -7.78 2.42 -0.05
N GLY A 309 -7.05 3.53 -0.14
CA GLY A 309 -7.55 4.85 -0.49
C GLY A 309 -7.52 5.10 -1.99
N PRO A 310 -7.49 6.38 -2.40
CA PRO A 310 -7.55 6.74 -3.81
C PRO A 310 -6.28 6.34 -4.57
N TYR A 311 -6.49 6.10 -5.86
CA TYR A 311 -5.42 5.92 -6.82
C TYR A 311 -5.29 7.19 -7.69
N ILE A 312 -4.19 7.92 -7.52
CA ILE A 312 -3.88 9.14 -8.26
C ILE A 312 -3.30 8.77 -9.62
N ALA A 313 -4.06 9.06 -10.68
CA ALA A 313 -3.64 8.80 -12.05
C ALA A 313 -4.18 9.87 -13.00
N ASP A 314 -3.54 10.04 -14.15
CA ASP A 314 -4.10 10.81 -15.27
C ASP A 314 -5.25 10.05 -15.94
N TYR A 315 -6.04 10.76 -16.72
CA TYR A 315 -7.29 10.27 -17.29
C TYR A 315 -7.17 8.89 -18.02
N PRO A 316 -6.18 8.65 -18.91
CA PRO A 316 -6.05 7.36 -19.57
C PRO A 316 -5.82 6.19 -18.59
N LYS A 317 -5.12 6.44 -17.49
CA LYS A 317 -4.87 5.46 -16.44
C LYS A 317 -6.07 5.28 -15.53
N GLN A 318 -6.80 6.36 -15.21
CA GLN A 318 -8.08 6.27 -14.51
C GLN A 318 -9.06 5.39 -15.28
N ALA A 319 -9.12 5.55 -16.62
CA ALA A 319 -9.94 4.71 -17.47
C ALA A 319 -9.54 3.23 -17.38
N LEU A 320 -8.23 2.95 -17.39
CA LEU A 320 -7.69 1.59 -17.25
C LEU A 320 -7.97 0.98 -15.86
N LEU A 321 -7.83 1.76 -14.78
CA LEU A 321 -8.09 1.33 -13.39
C LEU A 321 -9.57 1.09 -13.13
N ALA A 322 -10.44 1.92 -13.71
CA ALA A 322 -11.89 1.78 -13.61
C ALA A 322 -12.44 0.73 -14.59
N CYS A 323 -11.58 0.14 -15.42
CA CYS A 323 -11.96 -0.78 -16.50
C CYS A 323 -12.98 -0.19 -17.50
N ILE A 324 -12.92 1.12 -17.77
CA ILE A 324 -13.80 1.83 -18.71
C ILE A 324 -13.10 2.14 -20.04
N VAL A 325 -13.89 2.40 -21.08
CA VAL A 325 -13.38 2.79 -22.40
C VAL A 325 -12.80 4.21 -22.36
N GLN A 326 -11.68 4.42 -23.05
CA GLN A 326 -11.11 5.77 -23.18
C GLN A 326 -12.10 6.75 -23.83
N ASN A 327 -12.08 7.99 -23.37
CA ASN A 327 -13.02 9.08 -23.66
C ASN A 327 -14.36 9.07 -22.90
N TRP A 328 -14.56 8.13 -21.95
CA TRP A 328 -15.67 8.13 -21.00
C TRP A 328 -15.28 8.71 -19.64
N CYS A 329 -16.21 9.34 -18.91
CA CYS A 329 -15.89 9.96 -17.63
C CYS A 329 -15.75 8.90 -16.52
N PRO A 330 -14.57 8.75 -15.88
CA PRO A 330 -14.41 7.86 -14.72
C PRO A 330 -15.05 8.45 -13.45
N ASN A 331 -15.20 9.78 -13.39
CA ASN A 331 -15.87 10.47 -12.30
C ASN A 331 -17.36 10.57 -12.60
N LEU A 332 -18.15 9.72 -11.94
CA LEU A 332 -19.61 9.77 -11.96
C LEU A 332 -20.08 11.01 -11.18
N ASN A 333 -20.12 12.17 -11.84
CA ASN A 333 -20.87 13.30 -11.29
C ASN A 333 -22.35 13.03 -11.55
N GLU A 334 -23.15 12.86 -10.50
CA GLU A 334 -24.62 12.69 -10.52
C GLU A 334 -25.40 13.89 -11.11
N GLY A 335 -24.73 14.82 -11.80
CA GLY A 335 -25.31 16.09 -12.23
C GLY A 335 -25.01 16.37 -13.70
N MET A 336 -25.71 15.68 -14.59
CA MET A 336 -26.28 16.15 -15.88
C MET A 336 -26.40 14.95 -16.82
N TYR A 337 -27.65 14.60 -17.14
CA TYR A 337 -28.10 13.42 -17.90
C TYR A 337 -27.96 12.10 -17.13
N GLY A 338 -29.08 11.62 -16.58
CA GLY A 338 -29.23 10.38 -15.81
C GLY A 338 -28.97 9.07 -16.58
N GLN A 339 -27.94 9.03 -17.41
CA GLN A 339 -27.48 7.86 -18.16
C GLN A 339 -26.42 7.04 -17.43
N CYS A 340 -26.00 7.44 -16.23
CA CYS A 340 -24.98 6.73 -15.44
C CYS A 340 -25.16 6.92 -13.91
N SER A 341 -26.37 6.72 -13.36
CA SER A 341 -26.52 6.57 -11.89
C SER A 341 -26.39 5.10 -11.49
N HIS A 342 -26.04 4.82 -10.23
CA HIS A 342 -26.02 3.44 -9.69
C HIS A 342 -27.33 2.69 -9.99
N THR A 343 -28.46 3.38 -9.79
CA THR A 343 -29.81 2.89 -10.10
C THR A 343 -30.02 2.63 -11.59
N HIS A 344 -29.45 3.46 -12.47
CA HIS A 344 -29.53 3.24 -13.92
C HIS A 344 -28.66 2.05 -14.35
N THR A 345 -27.47 1.90 -13.78
CA THR A 345 -26.61 0.74 -14.03
C THR A 345 -27.28 -0.54 -13.56
N GLU A 346 -27.86 -0.58 -12.36
CA GLU A 346 -28.61 -1.73 -11.82
C GLU A 346 -29.77 -2.15 -12.75
N VAL A 347 -30.58 -1.18 -13.21
CA VAL A 347 -31.66 -1.44 -14.18
C VAL A 347 -31.12 -1.97 -15.52
N LEU A 348 -30.00 -1.45 -16.01
CA LEU A 348 -29.38 -1.96 -17.23
C LEU A 348 -28.88 -3.41 -17.06
N VAL A 349 -28.34 -3.77 -15.89
CA VAL A 349 -27.91 -5.14 -15.58
C VAL A 349 -29.07 -6.12 -15.52
N GLU A 350 -30.19 -5.71 -14.95
CA GLU A 350 -31.40 -6.55 -14.86
C GLU A 350 -32.06 -6.77 -16.23
N GLU A 351 -32.03 -5.77 -17.10
CA GLU A 351 -32.75 -5.77 -18.37
C GLU A 351 -31.96 -6.32 -19.56
N PHE A 352 -30.61 -6.22 -19.56
CA PHE A 352 -29.78 -6.57 -20.71
C PHE A 352 -28.81 -7.72 -20.41
N LYS A 353 -28.59 -8.58 -21.41
CA LYS A 353 -27.57 -9.64 -21.35
C LYS A 353 -26.16 -9.02 -21.42
N LEU A 354 -25.19 -9.66 -20.77
CA LEU A 354 -23.79 -9.21 -20.66
C LEU A 354 -23.17 -8.77 -22.00
N GLY A 355 -23.47 -9.47 -23.10
CA GLY A 355 -22.99 -9.10 -24.44
C GLY A 355 -23.54 -7.77 -24.96
N VAL A 356 -24.82 -7.47 -24.71
CA VAL A 356 -25.45 -6.19 -25.12
C VAL A 356 -25.01 -5.04 -24.22
N LEU A 357 -24.83 -5.31 -22.92
CA LEU A 357 -24.24 -4.36 -21.98
C LEU A 357 -22.81 -3.97 -22.35
N TRP A 358 -22.08 -4.88 -22.97
CA TRP A 358 -20.74 -4.65 -23.48
C TRP A 358 -20.77 -3.93 -24.84
N ASP A 359 -21.53 -4.43 -25.79
CA ASP A 359 -21.52 -3.94 -27.18
C ASP A 359 -22.21 -2.56 -27.33
N GLU A 360 -23.26 -2.29 -26.54
CA GLU A 360 -24.02 -1.04 -26.63
C GLU A 360 -23.70 -0.06 -25.49
N TYR A 361 -23.36 -0.56 -24.29
CA TYR A 361 -23.19 0.28 -23.09
C TYR A 361 -21.77 0.23 -22.48
N CYS A 362 -20.89 -0.66 -22.94
CA CYS A 362 -19.55 -0.90 -22.39
C CYS A 362 -19.45 -0.95 -20.85
N LEU A 363 -20.53 -1.38 -20.17
CA LEU A 363 -20.58 -1.43 -18.70
C LEU A 363 -19.92 -2.72 -18.20
N LEU A 364 -18.74 -2.61 -17.62
CA LEU A 364 -18.20 -3.64 -16.73
C LEU A 364 -18.86 -3.44 -15.36
N ILE A 365 -19.92 -4.20 -15.14
CA ILE A 365 -20.66 -4.21 -13.88
C ILE A 365 -19.67 -4.52 -12.76
N LYS A 366 -19.74 -3.71 -11.69
CA LYS A 366 -19.13 -3.90 -10.36
C LYS A 366 -19.37 -5.29 -9.72
N GLY A 367 -20.08 -6.20 -10.40
CA GLY A 367 -20.48 -7.54 -9.96
C GLY A 367 -19.40 -8.61 -10.07
N ALA A 368 -18.36 -8.42 -10.90
CA ALA A 368 -17.32 -9.46 -11.03
C ALA A 368 -16.53 -9.74 -9.73
N PHE A 369 -16.49 -8.78 -8.79
CA PHE A 369 -15.87 -8.99 -7.48
C PHE A 369 -16.79 -9.76 -6.51
N LYS A 370 -18.10 -9.54 -6.59
CA LYS A 370 -19.09 -10.29 -5.80
C LYS A 370 -19.23 -11.71 -6.35
N ASP A 371 -19.30 -11.87 -7.66
CA ASP A 371 -19.52 -13.18 -8.31
C ASP A 371 -18.31 -14.11 -8.16
N HIS A 372 -17.08 -13.58 -8.21
CA HIS A 372 -15.89 -14.40 -7.92
C HIS A 372 -15.79 -14.81 -6.45
N LEU A 373 -16.29 -13.98 -5.52
CA LEU A 373 -16.25 -14.27 -4.09
C LEU A 373 -17.38 -15.24 -3.70
N VAL A 374 -18.56 -15.11 -4.32
CA VAL A 374 -19.69 -16.05 -4.21
C VAL A 374 -19.31 -17.39 -4.86
N GLN A 375 -18.70 -17.40 -6.04
CA GLN A 375 -18.20 -18.62 -6.68
C GLN A 375 -17.11 -19.28 -5.83
N TRP A 376 -16.18 -18.51 -5.26
CA TRP A 376 -15.16 -19.05 -4.36
C TRP A 376 -15.74 -19.63 -3.06
N VAL A 377 -16.78 -19.00 -2.49
CA VAL A 377 -17.50 -19.53 -1.33
C VAL A 377 -18.24 -20.83 -1.69
N HIS A 378 -18.87 -20.90 -2.87
CA HIS A 378 -19.49 -22.12 -3.39
C HIS A 378 -18.47 -23.25 -3.56
N ASP A 379 -17.36 -22.99 -4.26
CA ASP A 379 -16.30 -23.97 -4.53
C ASP A 379 -15.65 -24.46 -3.22
N TYR A 380 -15.53 -23.58 -2.21
CA TYR A 380 -15.02 -23.93 -0.90
C TYR A 380 -15.99 -24.83 -0.09
N ILE A 381 -17.29 -24.54 -0.14
CA ILE A 381 -18.30 -25.35 0.56
C ILE A 381 -18.42 -26.74 -0.09
N GLU A 382 -18.36 -26.82 -1.43
CA GLU A 382 -18.32 -28.08 -2.19
C GLU A 382 -17.10 -28.95 -1.83
N ALA A 383 -15.94 -28.32 -1.59
CA ALA A 383 -14.72 -29.03 -1.25
C ALA A 383 -14.67 -29.54 0.21
N GLN A 384 -15.46 -28.96 1.12
CA GLN A 384 -15.34 -29.21 2.57
C GLN A 384 -16.52 -29.97 3.18
N TYR A 385 -17.71 -29.96 2.55
CA TYR A 385 -18.93 -30.53 3.14
C TYR A 385 -19.57 -31.60 2.25
N THR A 386 -20.26 -32.55 2.87
CA THR A 386 -21.07 -33.53 2.14
C THR A 386 -22.29 -32.85 1.50
N GLU A 387 -22.73 -33.37 0.35
CA GLU A 387 -23.78 -32.79 -0.50
C GLU A 387 -25.07 -32.39 0.26
N ALA A 388 -25.48 -33.18 1.26
CA ALA A 388 -26.65 -32.89 2.08
C ALA A 388 -26.47 -31.69 3.04
N ASN A 389 -25.25 -31.44 3.53
CA ASN A 389 -24.94 -30.29 4.40
C ASN A 389 -24.65 -29.03 3.59
N MET A 390 -24.05 -29.17 2.41
CA MET A 390 -23.84 -28.10 1.43
C MET A 390 -25.18 -27.44 1.04
N ASN A 391 -26.17 -28.23 0.60
CA ASN A 391 -27.48 -27.70 0.20
C ASN A 391 -28.19 -26.96 1.35
N ARG A 392 -28.04 -27.43 2.58
CA ARG A 392 -28.62 -26.78 3.76
C ARG A 392 -27.96 -25.45 4.10
N ILE A 393 -26.64 -25.32 3.88
CA ILE A 393 -25.88 -24.08 4.13
C ILE A 393 -26.15 -23.06 3.03
N LEU A 394 -26.25 -23.49 1.78
CA LEU A 394 -26.57 -22.62 0.65
C LEU A 394 -28.01 -22.09 0.73
N ASP A 395 -28.98 -22.92 1.12
CA ASP A 395 -30.37 -22.47 1.35
C ASP A 395 -30.50 -21.47 2.51
N ASP A 396 -29.68 -21.58 3.57
CA ASP A 396 -29.67 -20.63 4.70
C ASP A 396 -29.04 -19.27 4.30
N ILE A 397 -28.11 -19.26 3.35
CA ILE A 397 -27.46 -18.06 2.81
C ILE A 397 -28.40 -17.31 1.84
N ASP A 398 -29.23 -18.03 1.07
CA ASP A 398 -30.20 -17.46 0.12
C ASP A 398 -31.50 -16.94 0.77
N HIS A 399 -31.69 -17.14 2.09
CA HIS A 399 -32.89 -16.74 2.84
C HIS A 399 -32.68 -15.63 3.88
N GLN A 400 -31.47 -15.06 3.99
CA GLN A 400 -31.19 -13.81 4.72
C GLN A 400 -30.97 -12.66 3.76
#